data_AF-A0A521KKY1-F1
#
_entry.id   AF-A0A521KKY1-F1
#
_cell.length_a   1.000
_cell.length_b   1.000
_cell.length_c   1.000
_cell.angle_alpha   90.00
_cell.angle_beta   90.00
_cell.angle_gamma   90.00
#
_symmetry.space_group_name_H-M   'P 1'
#
loop_
_entity.id
_entity.type
_entity.pdbx_description
1 polymer ?
#
loop_
_entity_poly.entity_id
_entity_poly.type
_entity_poly.pdbx_seq_one_letter_code
_entity_poly.pdbx_strand_id
1 'polypeptide(L)'
;MTGGQAPGETPEKDWLAVPRSLVAPIYDMLGFSITDGGEGWLECTLVVREALLNADGALHGGVWMLVADSAMGGAVRTMLGPDERTATVQSDF
;
A
#
# COMPACT_ATOMS: atom_id res chain seq x y z
N MET A 1 -6.41 -3.92 45.94
CA MET A 1 -5.04 -4.18 45.45
C MET A 1 -5.00 -3.72 44.00
N THR A 2 -4.36 -2.59 43.76
CA THR A 2 -4.31 -1.90 42.47
C THR A 2 -3.13 -2.44 41.64
N GLY A 3 -3.41 -3.20 40.59
CA GLY A 3 -2.41 -3.54 39.58
C GLY A 3 -2.19 -2.34 38.67
N GLY A 4 -1.13 -1.59 38.92
CA GLY A 4 -0.72 -0.49 38.03
C GLY A 4 -0.17 -1.06 36.73
N GLN A 5 -0.73 -0.62 35.60
CA GLN A 5 -0.15 -0.83 34.28
C GLN A 5 1.21 -0.13 34.21
N ALA A 6 2.24 -0.83 33.74
CA ALA A 6 3.58 -0.26 33.60
C ALA A 6 3.54 0.93 32.62
N PRO A 7 4.11 2.10 32.98
CA PRO A 7 4.20 3.23 32.07
C PRO A 7 5.32 2.96 31.05
N GLY A 8 4.97 2.70 29.78
CA GLY A 8 5.99 2.64 28.73
C GLY A 8 5.63 1.94 27.42
N GLU A 9 4.57 1.14 27.34
CA GLU A 9 4.17 0.52 26.07
C GLU A 9 3.35 1.51 25.24
N THR A 10 4.01 2.20 24.32
CA THR A 10 3.33 2.82 23.19
C THR A 10 2.56 1.73 22.44
N PRO A 11 1.26 1.91 22.14
CA PRO A 11 0.50 0.93 21.37
C PRO A 11 1.26 0.56 20.10
N GLU A 12 1.30 -0.73 19.77
CA GLU A 12 1.86 -1.18 18.49
C GLU A 12 1.15 -0.43 17.36
N LYS A 13 1.91 0.31 16.57
CA LYS A 13 1.37 1.12 15.48
C LYS A 13 0.87 0.18 14.40
N ASP A 14 -0.42 0.28 14.06
CA ASP A 14 -0.95 -0.36 12.85
C ASP A 14 -0.47 0.42 11.62
N TRP A 15 0.66 -0.01 11.07
CA TRP A 15 1.27 0.58 9.87
C TRP A 15 0.35 0.54 8.65
N LEU A 16 -0.61 -0.39 8.62
CA LEU A 16 -1.47 -0.66 7.49
C LEU A 16 -2.83 0.04 7.58
N ALA A 17 -3.19 0.62 8.73
CA ALA A 17 -4.46 1.32 8.92
C ALA A 17 -4.70 2.39 7.83
N VAL A 18 -3.72 3.28 7.61
CA VAL A 18 -3.86 4.36 6.61
C VAL A 18 -3.83 3.80 5.18
N PRO A 19 -2.83 2.99 4.77
CA PRO A 19 -2.81 2.40 3.42
C PRO A 19 -4.08 1.61 3.08
N ARG A 20 -4.60 0.79 4.00
CA ARG A 20 -5.82 -0.01 3.79
C ARG A 20 -7.10 0.82 3.84
N SER A 21 -7.11 1.98 4.47
CA SER A 21 -8.28 2.87 4.46
C SER A 21 -8.51 3.55 3.09
N LEU A 22 -7.52 3.50 2.21
CA LEU A 22 -7.52 4.21 0.93
C LEU A 22 -7.62 3.25 -0.26
N VAL A 23 -8.52 2.27 -0.17
CA VAL A 23 -8.80 1.36 -1.29
C VAL A 23 -9.42 2.16 -2.44
N ALA A 24 -8.65 2.37 -3.50
CA ALA A 24 -9.16 2.94 -4.73
C ALA A 24 -9.91 1.86 -5.54
N PRO A 25 -11.05 2.16 -6.18
CA PRO A 25 -11.80 1.17 -6.96
C PRO A 25 -10.99 0.44 -8.04
N ILE A 26 -9.91 1.06 -8.52
CA ILE A 26 -8.99 0.45 -9.48
C ILE A 26 -8.26 -0.79 -8.92
N TYR A 27 -8.08 -0.89 -7.60
CA TYR A 27 -7.42 -2.04 -6.97
C TYR A 27 -8.24 -3.32 -7.15
N ASP A 28 -9.56 -3.23 -6.93
CA ASP A 28 -10.47 -4.35 -7.16
C ASP A 28 -10.53 -4.73 -8.64
N MET A 29 -10.55 -3.73 -9.54
CA MET A 29 -10.52 -3.99 -10.98
C MET A 29 -9.24 -4.69 -11.43
N LEU A 30 -8.11 -4.50 -10.74
CA LEU A 30 -6.85 -5.11 -11.14
C LEU A 30 -6.53 -6.39 -10.36
N GLY A 31 -7.29 -6.70 -9.30
CA GLY A 31 -6.95 -7.80 -8.39
C GLY A 31 -5.72 -7.48 -7.54
N PHE A 32 -5.56 -6.21 -7.14
CA PHE A 32 -4.47 -5.71 -6.32
C PHE A 32 -4.88 -5.71 -4.84
N SER A 33 -3.96 -6.13 -3.96
CA SER A 33 -4.17 -6.11 -2.50
C SER A 33 -2.88 -5.79 -1.75
N ILE A 34 -2.99 -5.03 -0.66
CA ILE A 34 -1.89 -4.80 0.30
C ILE A 34 -1.85 -5.97 1.28
N THR A 35 -0.80 -6.79 1.21
CA THR A 35 -0.68 -8.02 2.00
C THR A 35 0.07 -7.82 3.30
N ASP A 36 1.11 -6.99 3.30
CA ASP A 36 1.92 -6.69 4.49
C ASP A 36 2.53 -5.28 4.40
N GLY A 37 3.19 -4.84 5.47
CA GLY A 37 3.95 -3.60 5.48
C GLY A 37 4.38 -3.16 6.88
N GLY A 38 5.20 -2.12 6.90
CA GLY A 38 5.76 -1.55 8.12
C GLY A 38 6.30 -0.15 7.87
N GLU A 39 7.15 0.35 8.75
CA GLU A 39 7.74 1.68 8.61
C GLU A 39 8.55 1.80 7.30
N GLY A 40 8.04 2.61 6.36
CA GLY A 40 8.71 2.94 5.10
C GLY A 40 8.64 1.85 4.03
N TRP A 41 7.86 0.78 4.21
CA TRP A 41 7.73 -0.28 3.22
C TRP A 41 6.31 -0.89 3.19
N LEU A 42 5.97 -1.48 2.05
CA LEU A 42 4.68 -2.13 1.81
C LEU A 42 4.87 -3.34 0.92
N GLU A 43 4.09 -4.40 1.16
CA GLU A 43 3.96 -5.54 0.26
C GLU A 43 2.59 -5.54 -0.40
N CYS A 44 2.60 -5.82 -1.71
CA CYS A 44 1.40 -5.90 -2.52
C CYS A 44 1.37 -7.21 -3.30
N THR A 45 0.18 -7.77 -3.48
CA THR A 45 -0.08 -8.90 -4.39
C THR A 45 -1.00 -8.45 -5.52
N LEU A 46 -0.77 -8.98 -6.72
CA LEU A 46 -1.60 -8.78 -7.90
C LEU A 46 -2.00 -10.15 -8.47
N VAL A 47 -3.30 -10.36 -8.65
CA VAL A 47 -3.82 -11.56 -9.34
C VAL A 47 -3.89 -11.31 -10.85
N VAL A 48 -2.96 -11.91 -11.59
CA VAL A 48 -2.90 -11.76 -13.05
C VAL A 48 -4.05 -12.52 -13.72
N ARG A 49 -4.76 -11.84 -14.64
CA ARG A 49 -5.87 -12.37 -15.44
C ARG A 49 -5.77 -11.87 -16.88
N GLU A 50 -6.44 -12.54 -17.82
CA GLU A 50 -6.36 -12.22 -19.26
C GLU A 50 -6.65 -10.75 -19.57
N ALA A 51 -7.58 -10.12 -18.84
CA ALA A 51 -7.92 -8.71 -19.00
C ALA A 51 -6.76 -7.73 -18.71
N LEU A 52 -5.67 -8.19 -18.10
CA LEU A 52 -4.49 -7.39 -17.77
C LEU A 52 -3.33 -7.60 -18.74
N LEU A 53 -3.50 -8.48 -19.74
CA LEU A 53 -2.46 -8.78 -20.70
C LEU A 53 -2.44 -7.74 -21.83
N ASN A 54 -1.28 -7.52 -22.42
CA ASN A 54 -1.11 -6.75 -23.65
C ASN A 54 -1.38 -7.62 -24.89
N ALA A 55 -1.22 -7.03 -26.08
CA ALA A 55 -1.45 -7.71 -27.36
C ALA A 55 -0.55 -8.94 -27.59
N ASP A 56 0.58 -9.04 -26.87
CA ASP A 56 1.51 -10.16 -26.95
C ASP A 56 1.22 -11.25 -25.91
N GLY A 57 0.17 -11.10 -25.10
CA GLY A 57 -0.18 -12.03 -24.02
C GLY A 57 0.70 -11.92 -22.77
N ALA A 58 1.56 -10.89 -22.67
CA ALA A 58 2.33 -10.57 -21.47
C ALA A 58 1.56 -9.60 -20.57
N LEU A 59 1.92 -9.49 -19.28
CA LEU A 59 1.30 -8.49 -18.41
C LEU A 59 1.53 -7.08 -18.97
N HIS A 60 0.46 -6.30 -19.12
CA HIS A 60 0.53 -4.98 -19.71
C HIS A 60 1.46 -4.07 -18.90
N GLY A 61 2.38 -3.36 -19.56
CA GLY A 61 3.39 -2.53 -18.88
C GLY A 61 2.78 -1.49 -17.93
N GLY A 62 1.64 -0.90 -18.30
CA GLY A 62 0.91 0.03 -17.43
C GLY A 62 0.41 -0.59 -16.10
N VAL A 63 0.25 -1.92 -16.02
CA VAL A 63 -0.11 -2.59 -14.76
C VAL A 63 1.08 -2.61 -13.81
N TRP A 64 2.29 -2.84 -14.30
CA TRP A 64 3.51 -2.74 -13.49
C TRP A 64 3.70 -1.34 -12.92
N MET A 65 3.47 -0.32 -13.74
CA MET A 65 3.55 1.09 -13.33
C MET A 65 2.58 1.39 -12.17
N LEU A 66 1.36 0.89 -12.26
CA LEU A 66 0.35 1.06 -11.21
C LEU A 66 0.75 0.33 -9.92
N VAL A 67 1.27 -0.89 -10.02
CA VAL A 67 1.75 -1.65 -8.84
C VAL A 67 2.87 -0.89 -8.15
N ALA A 68 3.85 -0.40 -8.92
CA ALA A 68 4.98 0.37 -8.39
C ALA A 68 4.53 1.66 -7.71
N ASP A 69 3.66 2.44 -8.36
CA ASP A 69 3.12 3.68 -7.81
C ASP A 69 2.32 3.44 -6.52
N SER A 70 1.46 2.42 -6.53
CA SER A 70 0.61 2.08 -5.37
C SER A 70 1.44 1.60 -4.18
N ALA A 71 2.45 0.75 -4.43
CA ALA A 71 3.36 0.28 -3.38
C ALA A 71 4.19 1.42 -2.79
N MET A 72 4.77 2.28 -3.63
CA MET A 72 5.55 3.44 -3.21
C MET A 72 4.70 4.42 -2.39
N GLY A 73 3.51 4.79 -2.89
CA GLY A 73 2.59 5.68 -2.19
C GLY A 73 2.11 5.09 -0.87
N GLY A 74 1.82 3.79 -0.84
CA GLY A 74 1.47 3.06 0.39
C GLY A 74 2.60 3.07 1.41
N ALA A 75 3.84 2.78 0.99
CA ALA A 75 5.02 2.82 1.85
C ALA A 75 5.23 4.22 2.46
N VAL A 76 5.12 5.30 1.69
CA VAL A 76 5.21 6.67 2.21
C VAL A 76 4.12 6.95 3.24
N ARG A 77 2.89 6.45 3.03
CA ARG A 77 1.76 6.65 3.97
C ARG A 77 1.99 6.01 5.34
N THR A 78 2.82 4.99 5.44
CA THR A 78 3.19 4.40 6.75
C THR A 78 3.98 5.39 7.63
N MET A 79 4.61 6.39 7.00
CA MET A 79 5.46 7.40 7.64
C MET A 79 4.73 8.72 7.97
N LEU A 80 3.53 8.92 7.42
CA LEU A 80 2.80 10.19 7.53
C LEU A 80 2.17 10.40 8.90
N GLY A 81 2.15 11.65 9.36
CA GLY A 81 1.32 12.11 10.46
C GLY A 81 -0.17 12.24 10.08
N PRO A 82 -1.07 12.44 11.07
CA PRO A 82 -2.52 12.45 10.85
C PRO A 82 -3.02 13.45 9.79
N ASP A 83 -2.38 14.62 9.71
CA ASP A 83 -2.76 15.72 8.83
C ASP A 83 -1.90 15.79 7.56
N GLU A 84 -0.91 14.90 7.42
CA GLU A 84 -0.04 14.88 6.27
C GLU A 84 -0.67 14.08 5.12
N ARG A 85 -0.37 14.51 3.90
CA ARG A 85 -0.84 13.87 2.67
C ARG A 85 0.32 13.77 1.69
N THR A 86 0.25 12.76 0.84
CA THR A 86 1.23 12.53 -0.23
C THR A 86 0.51 12.37 -1.56
N ALA A 87 1.20 12.76 -2.62
CA ALA A 87 0.81 12.55 -4.00
C ALA A 87 2.07 12.28 -4.82
N THR A 88 1.98 11.34 -5.76
CA THR A 88 3.05 11.10 -6.73
C THR A 88 3.19 12.30 -7.65
N VAL A 89 4.39 12.88 -7.72
CA VAL A 89 4.68 14.05 -8.58
C VAL A 89 5.41 13.66 -9.87
N GLN A 90 6.14 12.54 -9.84
CA GLN A 90 6.92 12.02 -10.96
C GLN A 90 7.12 10.52 -10.76
N SER A 91 7.25 9.80 -11.87
CA SER A 91 7.62 8.38 -11.86
C SER A 91 8.52 8.13 -13.05
N ASP A 92 9.81 7.95 -12.77
CA ASP A 92 10.83 7.63 -13.77
C ASP A 92 11.25 6.18 -13.56
N PHE A 93 11.25 5.40 -14.63
CA PHE A 93 11.65 3.99 -14.66
C PHE A 93 12.58 3.75 -15.84
#